data_AF-A0A7Y5QEB9-F1
#
_entry.id   AF-A0A7Y5QEB9-F1
#
_cell.length_a   1.000
_cell.length_b   1.000
_cell.length_c   1.000
_cell.angle_alpha   90.00
_cell.angle_beta   90.00
_cell.angle_gamma   90.00
#
_symmetry.space_group_name_H-M   'P 1'
#
loop_
_entity.id
_entity.type
_entity.pdbx_description
1 polymer ?
#
loop_
_entity_poly.entity_id
_entity_poly.type
_entity_poly.pdbx_seq_one_letter_code
_entity_poly.pdbx_strand_id
1 'polypeptide(L)'
;MKITWTFTEHEVADVRDVVNTQIARNRPTVQQRQSRNIDLPWTSNITQESLWHALVLGFVTTQQASGTGSNVSQFMEAKPFTLTYAACKEVEALGGISSLESFVNDTLLRVKVGRRKKVVPAVIDAIKRLEAGEWVAYKRYADQLLSQRLQSCTTTHYQLEREAAEYLLVFKEIGPKQSRNIWQYLGLTRYAGVFDSRVTQWLRSQLSSDLVVLNASVLMENRFRPGGM
;
A
#
# COMPACT_ATOMS: atom_id res chain seq x y z
N MET A 1 -14.87 -18.38 2.81
CA MET A 1 -14.68 -18.63 4.25
C MET A 1 -14.58 -17.29 4.95
N LYS A 2 -15.47 -17.01 5.92
CA LYS A 2 -15.43 -15.79 6.74
C LYS A 2 -14.85 -16.20 8.10
N ILE A 3 -13.63 -15.75 8.39
CA ILE A 3 -13.02 -15.95 9.71
C ILE A 3 -13.34 -14.74 10.55
N THR A 4 -13.88 -14.97 11.75
CA THR A 4 -14.07 -13.93 12.74
C THR A 4 -13.06 -14.16 13.84
N TRP A 5 -12.20 -13.17 14.09
CA TRP A 5 -11.33 -13.15 15.26
C TRP A 5 -11.99 -12.31 16.35
N THR A 6 -11.93 -12.80 17.57
CA THR A 6 -12.36 -12.10 18.78
C THR A 6 -11.13 -11.86 19.64
N PHE A 7 -10.95 -10.63 20.10
CA PHE A 7 -9.85 -10.23 20.97
C PHE A 7 -10.43 -9.81 22.32
N THR A 8 -9.73 -10.16 23.40
CA THR A 8 -10.05 -9.71 24.76
C THR A 8 -9.61 -8.27 24.96
N GLU A 9 -10.19 -7.58 25.95
CA GLU A 9 -9.76 -6.22 26.32
C GLU A 9 -8.28 -6.17 26.73
N HIS A 10 -7.75 -7.26 27.31
CA HIS A 10 -6.34 -7.36 27.67
C HIS A 10 -5.44 -7.36 26.42
N GLU A 11 -5.75 -8.19 25.41
CA GLU A 11 -4.99 -8.21 24.15
C GLU A 11 -5.07 -6.88 23.40
N VAL A 12 -6.22 -6.20 23.47
CA VAL A 12 -6.38 -4.85 22.92
C VAL A 12 -5.49 -3.85 23.67
N ALA A 13 -5.40 -3.94 25.00
CA ALA A 13 -4.53 -3.11 25.82
C ALA A 13 -3.05 -3.34 25.47
N ASP A 14 -2.62 -4.60 25.32
CA ASP A 14 -1.23 -4.94 24.96
C ASP A 14 -0.81 -4.30 23.62
N VAL A 15 -1.69 -4.33 22.61
CA VAL A 15 -1.44 -3.68 21.33
C VAL A 15 -1.36 -2.16 21.48
N ARG A 16 -2.24 -1.55 22.30
CA ARG A 16 -2.19 -0.10 22.56
C ARG A 16 -0.88 0.29 23.24
N ASP A 17 -0.42 -0.48 24.22
CA ASP A 17 0.83 -0.20 24.94
C ASP A 17 2.05 -0.29 24.03
N VAL A 18 2.06 -1.23 23.09
CA VAL A 18 3.11 -1.32 22.08
C VAL A 18 3.11 -0.09 21.18
N VAL A 19 1.94 0.35 20.69
CA VAL A 19 1.81 1.55 19.86
C VAL A 19 2.29 2.78 20.64
N ASN A 20 1.81 2.98 21.87
CA ASN A 20 2.21 4.08 22.75
C ASN A 20 3.72 4.08 23.01
N THR A 21 4.31 2.90 23.24
CA THR A 21 5.76 2.75 23.41
C THR A 21 6.53 3.15 22.15
N GLN A 22 6.06 2.77 20.95
CA GLN A 22 6.72 3.17 19.71
C GLN A 22 6.59 4.67 19.43
N ILE A 23 5.46 5.27 19.78
CA ILE A 23 5.24 6.73 19.70
C ILE A 23 6.20 7.45 20.64
N ALA A 24 6.29 7.01 21.90
CA ALA A 24 7.19 7.59 22.90
C ALA A 24 8.68 7.51 22.51
N ARG A 25 9.05 6.53 21.68
CA ARG A 25 10.41 6.40 21.13
C ARG A 25 10.73 7.42 20.02
N ASN A 26 9.81 8.32 19.68
CA ASN A 26 9.99 9.41 18.70
C ASN A 26 10.56 8.93 17.35
N ARG A 27 10.13 7.76 16.88
CA ARG A 27 10.56 7.23 15.59
C ARG A 27 9.89 8.04 14.46
N PRO A 28 10.66 8.70 13.58
CA PRO A 28 10.07 9.58 12.55
C PRO A 28 9.05 8.90 11.65
N THR A 29 9.29 7.64 11.28
CA THR A 29 8.38 6.85 10.44
C THR A 29 7.05 6.51 11.13
N VAL A 30 7.05 6.36 12.45
CA VAL A 30 5.82 6.11 13.24
C VAL A 30 5.02 7.40 13.33
N GLN A 31 5.66 8.51 13.70
CA GLN A 31 5.03 9.84 13.78
C GLN A 31 4.44 10.26 12.44
N GLN A 32 5.18 10.09 11.34
CA GLN A 32 4.69 10.45 10.01
C GLN A 32 3.47 9.61 9.60
N ARG A 33 3.46 8.31 9.93
CA ARG A 33 2.32 7.43 9.63
C ARG A 33 1.11 7.76 10.49
N GLN A 34 1.32 8.07 11.76
CA GLN A 34 0.25 8.48 12.68
C GLN A 34 -0.39 9.79 12.21
N SER A 35 0.43 10.82 11.98
CA SER A 35 -0.03 12.11 11.45
C SER A 35 -0.81 11.96 10.16
N ARG A 36 -0.37 11.06 9.26
CA ARG A 36 -1.02 10.85 7.97
C ARG A 36 -2.32 10.06 8.04
N ASN A 37 -2.36 8.99 8.82
CA ASN A 37 -3.46 8.01 8.78
C ASN A 37 -4.45 8.13 9.95
N ILE A 38 -4.01 8.66 11.09
CA ILE A 38 -4.77 8.66 12.35
C ILE A 38 -5.18 10.07 12.73
N ASP A 39 -4.22 10.99 12.85
CA ASP A 39 -4.46 12.30 13.44
C ASP A 39 -5.44 13.16 12.60
N LEU A 40 -6.06 14.13 13.28
CA LEU A 40 -6.94 15.15 12.71
C LEU A 40 -6.44 16.54 13.14
N PRO A 41 -6.62 17.60 12.32
CA PRO A 41 -7.25 17.60 11.00
C PRO A 41 -6.36 16.90 9.97
N TRP A 42 -6.99 16.18 9.03
CA TRP A 42 -6.28 15.57 7.92
C TRP A 42 -6.02 16.62 6.83
N THR A 43 -4.79 16.68 6.33
CA THR A 43 -4.32 17.81 5.50
C THR A 43 -3.72 17.38 4.15
N SER A 44 -3.91 16.14 3.71
CA SER A 44 -3.31 15.70 2.44
C SER A 44 -4.10 16.28 1.26
N ASN A 45 -3.40 16.74 0.23
CA ASN A 45 -4.04 17.12 -1.03
C ASN A 45 -3.95 15.94 -2.00
N ILE A 46 -5.10 15.39 -2.40
CA ILE A 46 -5.16 14.31 -3.38
C ILE A 46 -5.19 14.93 -4.77
N THR A 47 -4.10 14.75 -5.51
CA THR A 47 -3.96 15.17 -6.90
C THR A 47 -3.68 13.95 -7.78
N GLN A 48 -3.77 14.16 -9.09
CA GLN A 48 -3.38 13.13 -10.06
C GLN A 48 -1.93 12.68 -9.86
N GLU A 49 -1.03 13.62 -9.58
CA GLU A 49 0.38 13.32 -9.30
C GLU A 49 0.55 12.57 -7.97
N SER A 50 -0.20 12.88 -6.91
CA SER A 50 -0.09 12.11 -5.67
C SER A 50 -0.59 10.67 -5.85
N LEU A 51 -1.66 10.48 -6.62
CA LEU A 51 -2.19 9.14 -6.95
C LEU A 51 -1.20 8.33 -7.77
N TRP A 52 -0.56 8.95 -8.77
CA TRP A 52 0.50 8.33 -9.55
C TRP A 52 1.73 8.00 -8.69
N HIS A 53 2.18 8.95 -7.88
CA HIS A 53 3.31 8.77 -6.97
C HIS A 53 3.07 7.60 -6.02
N ALA A 54 1.84 7.43 -5.54
CA ALA A 54 1.45 6.28 -4.74
C ALA A 54 1.48 4.96 -5.53
N LEU A 55 1.06 4.92 -6.80
CA LEU A 55 1.23 3.73 -7.65
C LEU A 55 2.71 3.37 -7.82
N VAL A 56 3.57 4.36 -8.10
CA VAL A 56 5.01 4.14 -8.22
C VAL A 56 5.59 3.55 -6.94
N LEU A 57 5.15 4.03 -5.76
CA LEU A 57 5.50 3.43 -4.48
C LEU A 57 5.17 1.93 -4.44
N GLY A 58 3.96 1.56 -4.84
CA GLY A 58 3.52 0.16 -4.87
C GLY A 58 4.42 -0.73 -5.74
N PHE A 59 4.82 -0.23 -6.91
CA PHE A 59 5.71 -0.95 -7.82
C PHE A 59 7.11 -1.16 -7.22
N VAL A 60 7.70 -0.10 -6.64
CA VAL A 60 9.10 -0.15 -6.16
C VAL A 60 9.28 -0.77 -4.78
N THR A 61 8.23 -0.84 -3.95
CA THR A 61 8.32 -1.39 -2.59
C THR A 61 8.12 -2.92 -2.51
N THR A 62 7.73 -3.57 -3.60
CA THR A 62 7.48 -5.02 -3.58
C THR A 62 8.76 -5.83 -3.43
N GLN A 63 8.84 -6.61 -2.35
CA GLN A 63 9.99 -7.44 -1.97
C GLN A 63 11.30 -6.65 -1.77
N GLN A 64 11.20 -5.36 -1.44
CA GLN A 64 12.35 -4.48 -1.18
C GLN A 64 12.23 -3.84 0.20
N ALA A 65 13.38 -3.60 0.85
CA ALA A 65 13.41 -2.79 2.06
C ALA A 65 13.11 -1.33 1.71
N SER A 66 12.00 -0.80 2.23
CA SER A 66 11.58 0.60 2.06
C SER A 66 11.69 1.41 3.37
N GLY A 67 12.52 0.94 4.31
CA GLY A 67 12.80 1.66 5.55
C GLY A 67 13.66 2.90 5.31
N THR A 68 13.73 3.75 6.33
CA THR A 68 14.55 4.98 6.32
C THR A 68 15.97 4.70 5.83
N GLY A 69 16.42 5.51 4.87
CA GLY A 69 17.76 5.40 4.28
C GLY A 69 17.91 4.33 3.19
N SER A 70 16.85 3.59 2.84
CA SER A 70 16.90 2.70 1.68
C SER A 70 16.83 3.48 0.37
N ASN A 71 17.39 2.90 -0.70
CA ASN A 71 17.30 3.47 -2.06
C ASN A 71 15.86 3.78 -2.49
N VAL A 72 14.90 2.95 -2.05
CA VAL A 72 13.48 3.19 -2.32
C VAL A 72 12.97 4.41 -1.55
N SER A 73 13.24 4.53 -0.25
CA SER A 73 12.81 5.70 0.54
C SER A 73 13.45 6.98 -0.01
N GLN A 74 14.75 6.98 -0.30
CA GLN A 74 15.44 8.13 -0.88
C GLN A 74 14.88 8.52 -2.26
N PHE A 75 14.57 7.55 -3.11
CA PHE A 75 13.96 7.80 -4.42
C PHE A 75 12.57 8.44 -4.29
N MET A 76 11.72 7.90 -3.43
CA MET A 76 10.35 8.38 -3.23
C MET A 76 10.28 9.72 -2.49
N GLU A 77 11.31 10.07 -1.74
CA GLU A 77 11.43 11.34 -1.01
C GLU A 77 12.23 12.40 -1.78
N ALA A 78 12.77 12.06 -2.96
CA ALA A 78 13.55 12.96 -3.78
C ALA A 78 12.75 14.23 -4.14
N LYS A 79 13.41 15.38 -4.04
CA LYS A 79 12.86 16.68 -4.42
C LYS A 79 13.82 17.36 -5.42
N PRO A 80 13.45 17.46 -6.72
CA PRO A 80 12.20 16.97 -7.32
C PRO A 80 12.15 15.44 -7.44
N PHE A 81 10.93 14.88 -7.39
CA PHE A 81 10.68 13.48 -7.74
C PHE A 81 10.76 13.31 -9.26
N THR A 82 11.44 12.29 -9.75
CA THR A 82 11.79 12.19 -11.18
C THR A 82 10.77 11.42 -12.03
N LEU A 83 10.12 10.39 -11.49
CA LEU A 83 9.09 9.63 -12.22
C LEU A 83 7.69 10.20 -11.99
N THR A 84 7.50 11.52 -12.17
CA THR A 84 6.15 12.12 -12.16
C THR A 84 5.33 11.61 -13.33
N TYR A 85 4.00 11.68 -13.21
CA TYR A 85 3.14 11.26 -14.32
C TYR A 85 3.34 12.20 -15.52
N ALA A 86 3.43 13.50 -15.27
CA ALA A 86 3.75 14.50 -16.29
C ALA A 86 5.06 14.20 -17.03
N ALA A 87 6.15 13.88 -16.33
CA ALA A 87 7.44 13.56 -16.97
C ALA A 87 7.34 12.28 -17.81
N CYS A 88 6.66 11.25 -17.31
CA CYS A 88 6.44 10.03 -18.08
C CYS A 88 5.63 10.31 -19.36
N LYS A 89 4.57 11.12 -19.29
CA LYS A 89 3.76 11.50 -20.43
C LYS A 89 4.51 12.35 -21.45
N GLU A 90 5.36 13.26 -20.99
CA GLU A 90 6.20 14.09 -21.86
C GLU A 90 7.20 13.23 -22.64
N VAL A 91 7.91 12.33 -21.96
CA VAL A 91 8.86 11.41 -22.61
C VAL A 91 8.15 10.49 -23.61
N GLU A 92 6.97 9.95 -23.25
CA GLU A 92 6.15 9.14 -24.14
C GLU A 92 5.71 9.94 -25.38
N ALA A 93 5.29 11.19 -25.21
CA ALA A 93 4.84 12.03 -26.32
C ALA A 93 5.98 12.38 -27.29
N LEU A 94 7.20 12.58 -26.78
CA LEU A 94 8.36 12.98 -27.59
C LEU A 94 9.03 11.80 -28.31
N GLY A 95 9.07 10.62 -27.70
CA GLY A 95 9.85 9.48 -28.20
C GLY A 95 9.13 8.14 -28.21
N GLY A 96 7.83 8.14 -27.89
CA GLY A 96 7.03 6.93 -27.82
C GLY A 96 7.39 6.02 -26.65
N ILE A 97 6.89 4.79 -26.73
CA ILE A 97 6.95 3.82 -25.63
C ILE A 97 8.38 3.38 -25.28
N SER A 98 9.24 3.26 -26.29
CA SER A 98 10.64 2.84 -26.09
C SER A 98 11.44 3.90 -25.31
N SER A 99 11.21 5.19 -25.58
CA SER A 99 11.84 6.26 -24.80
C SER A 99 11.36 6.29 -23.35
N LEU A 100 10.07 6.04 -23.12
CA LEU A 100 9.52 5.93 -21.77
C LEU A 100 10.13 4.73 -21.02
N GLU A 101 10.25 3.56 -21.67
CA GLU A 101 10.89 2.39 -21.08
C GLU A 101 12.34 2.67 -20.66
N SER A 102 13.14 3.28 -21.54
CA SER A 102 14.51 3.71 -21.24
C SER A 102 14.55 4.70 -20.08
N PHE A 103 13.69 5.72 -20.10
CA PHE A 103 13.61 6.74 -19.04
C PHE A 103 13.34 6.12 -17.66
N VAL A 104 12.36 5.22 -17.57
CA VAL A 104 12.02 4.55 -16.30
C VAL A 104 13.18 3.65 -15.87
N ASN A 105 13.74 2.86 -16.78
CA ASN A 105 14.86 1.97 -16.47
C ASN A 105 16.08 2.75 -15.95
N ASP A 106 16.47 3.82 -16.63
CA ASP A 106 17.66 4.61 -16.33
C ASP A 106 17.49 5.39 -15.02
N THR A 107 16.28 5.89 -14.78
CA THR A 107 15.94 6.52 -13.50
C THR A 107 16.13 5.53 -12.36
N LEU A 108 15.52 4.35 -12.43
CA LEU A 108 15.63 3.32 -11.39
C LEU A 108 17.05 2.77 -11.24
N LEU A 109 17.82 2.70 -12.34
CA LEU A 109 19.22 2.29 -12.32
C LEU A 109 20.08 3.31 -11.56
N ARG A 110 19.89 4.60 -11.86
CA ARG A 110 20.61 5.71 -11.21
C ARG A 110 20.37 5.75 -9.71
N VAL A 111 19.13 5.56 -9.27
CA VAL A 111 18.77 5.51 -7.84
C VAL A 111 18.96 4.13 -7.22
N LYS A 112 19.51 3.17 -7.96
CA LYS A 112 19.80 1.79 -7.48
C LYS A 112 18.58 1.09 -6.89
N VAL A 113 17.39 1.35 -7.43
CA VAL A 113 16.17 0.60 -7.10
C VAL A 113 16.20 -0.74 -7.83
N GLY A 114 15.90 -1.82 -7.10
CA GLY A 114 15.92 -3.19 -7.61
C GLY A 114 14.69 -3.57 -8.43
N ARG A 115 14.63 -4.84 -8.86
CA ARG A 115 13.49 -5.44 -9.60
C ARG A 115 13.04 -4.66 -10.85
N ARG A 116 13.93 -3.88 -11.47
CA ARG A 116 13.64 -3.05 -12.67
C ARG A 116 12.94 -3.81 -13.80
N LYS A 117 13.35 -5.06 -14.06
CA LYS A 117 12.72 -5.95 -15.06
C LYS A 117 11.21 -6.19 -14.84
N LYS A 118 10.71 -5.99 -13.61
CA LYS A 118 9.29 -6.07 -13.26
C LYS A 118 8.65 -4.68 -13.15
N VAL A 119 9.36 -3.73 -12.55
CA VAL A 119 8.87 -2.36 -12.34
C VAL A 119 8.67 -1.63 -13.67
N VAL A 120 9.62 -1.70 -14.61
CA VAL A 120 9.52 -0.99 -15.89
C VAL A 120 8.24 -1.40 -16.64
N PRO A 121 7.99 -2.69 -16.93
CA PRO A 121 6.73 -3.09 -17.58
C PRO A 121 5.46 -2.74 -16.79
N ALA A 122 5.53 -2.68 -15.45
CA ALA A 122 4.37 -2.31 -14.63
C ALA A 122 4.04 -0.82 -14.75
N VAL A 123 5.05 0.06 -14.78
CA VAL A 123 4.89 1.50 -15.01
C VAL A 123 4.28 1.75 -16.39
N ILE A 124 4.79 1.07 -17.43
CA ILE A 124 4.28 1.18 -18.80
C ILE A 124 2.81 0.74 -18.88
N ASP A 125 2.49 -0.44 -18.33
CA ASP A 125 1.12 -0.97 -18.30
C ASP A 125 0.17 -0.02 -17.56
N ALA A 126 0.61 0.53 -16.43
CA ALA A 126 -0.17 1.47 -15.64
C ALA A 126 -0.49 2.75 -16.42
N ILE A 127 0.49 3.35 -17.11
CA ILE A 127 0.23 4.53 -17.96
C ILE A 127 -0.82 4.19 -19.02
N LYS A 128 -0.63 3.11 -19.79
CA LYS A 128 -1.59 2.70 -20.82
C LYS A 128 -3.01 2.52 -20.28
N ARG A 129 -3.14 1.86 -19.12
CA ARG A 129 -4.43 1.65 -18.46
C ARG A 129 -5.08 2.94 -18.02
N LEU A 130 -4.31 3.82 -17.39
CA LEU A 130 -4.78 5.12 -16.93
C LEU A 130 -5.30 5.97 -18.10
N GLU A 131 -4.57 5.99 -19.23
CA GLU A 131 -5.00 6.66 -20.46
C GLU A 131 -6.24 6.02 -21.08
N ALA A 132 -6.39 4.70 -20.96
CA ALA A 132 -7.55 3.97 -21.44
C ALA A 132 -8.81 4.15 -20.56
N GLY A 133 -8.74 4.99 -19.53
CA GLY A 133 -9.90 5.37 -18.70
C GLY A 133 -9.81 4.94 -17.24
N GLU A 134 -8.78 4.19 -16.82
CA GLU A 134 -8.65 3.79 -15.41
C GLU A 134 -8.50 4.97 -14.45
N TRP A 135 -8.12 6.15 -14.94
CA TRP A 135 -8.16 7.38 -14.14
C TRP A 135 -9.53 7.64 -13.51
N VAL A 136 -10.62 7.32 -14.21
CA VAL A 136 -11.99 7.55 -13.72
C VAL A 136 -12.28 6.69 -12.49
N ALA A 137 -12.00 5.38 -12.57
CA ALA A 137 -12.22 4.46 -11.47
C ALA A 137 -11.28 4.76 -10.30
N TYR A 138 -10.00 5.04 -10.57
CA TYR A 138 -9.02 5.31 -9.53
C TYR A 138 -9.34 6.59 -8.74
N LYS A 139 -9.67 7.69 -9.45
CA LYS A 139 -10.09 8.96 -8.82
C LYS A 139 -11.40 8.79 -8.05
N ARG A 140 -12.38 8.08 -8.60
CA ARG A 140 -13.64 7.80 -7.90
C ARG A 140 -13.41 7.12 -6.55
N TYR A 141 -12.57 6.08 -6.48
CA TYR A 141 -12.26 5.44 -5.20
C TYR A 141 -11.51 6.39 -4.26
N ALA A 142 -10.58 7.20 -4.76
CA ALA A 142 -9.89 8.20 -3.95
C ALA A 142 -10.86 9.22 -3.34
N ASP A 143 -11.82 9.72 -4.13
CA ASP A 143 -12.82 10.71 -3.70
C ASP A 143 -13.80 10.11 -2.68
N GLN A 144 -14.23 8.86 -2.89
CA GLN A 144 -15.07 8.14 -1.93
C GLN A 144 -14.34 7.91 -0.60
N LEU A 145 -13.08 7.47 -0.65
CA LEU A 145 -12.26 7.29 0.55
C LEU A 145 -11.98 8.61 1.26
N LEU A 146 -11.72 9.69 0.52
CA LEU A 146 -11.56 11.03 1.06
C LEU A 146 -12.83 11.48 1.79
N SER A 147 -13.99 11.35 1.15
CA SER A 147 -15.29 11.66 1.75
C SER A 147 -15.50 10.88 3.05
N GLN A 148 -15.17 9.58 3.05
CA GLN A 148 -15.22 8.73 4.23
C GLN A 148 -14.18 9.12 5.31
N ARG A 149 -12.98 9.58 4.91
CA ARG A 149 -11.90 9.96 5.83
C ARG A 149 -12.24 11.21 6.63
N LEU A 150 -12.98 12.15 6.02
CA LEU A 150 -13.45 13.39 6.63
C LEU A 150 -14.64 13.18 7.58
N GLN A 151 -15.30 12.02 7.53
CA GLN A 151 -16.35 11.65 8.47
C GLN A 151 -15.76 11.06 9.76
N SER A 152 -16.56 11.13 10.83
CA SER A 152 -16.32 10.42 12.09
C SER A 152 -16.07 8.93 11.83
N CYS A 153 -15.12 8.33 12.54
CA CYS A 153 -14.81 6.91 12.43
C CYS A 153 -16.04 6.05 12.71
N THR A 154 -16.41 5.15 11.79
CA THR A 154 -17.42 4.12 12.03
C THR A 154 -16.88 2.74 11.65
N THR A 155 -17.40 1.69 12.28
CA THR A 155 -16.94 0.31 12.07
C THR A 155 -17.33 -0.26 10.70
N THR A 156 -18.09 0.44 9.88
CA THR A 156 -18.44 0.01 8.51
C THR A 156 -17.48 0.53 7.45
N HIS A 157 -16.67 1.55 7.77
CA HIS A 157 -15.72 2.16 6.84
C HIS A 157 -14.72 1.18 6.22
N TYR A 158 -14.41 0.05 6.89
CA TYR A 158 -13.51 -0.96 6.33
C TYR A 158 -13.99 -1.55 5.00
N GLN A 159 -15.30 -1.51 4.70
CA GLN A 159 -15.88 -2.11 3.49
C GLN A 159 -15.36 -1.39 2.25
N LEU A 160 -15.56 -0.08 2.16
CA LEU A 160 -15.04 0.75 1.07
C LEU A 160 -13.52 0.67 0.97
N GLU A 161 -12.80 0.68 2.10
CA GLU A 161 -11.34 0.57 2.09
C GLU A 161 -10.84 -0.76 1.52
N ARG A 162 -11.58 -1.86 1.74
CA ARG A 162 -11.28 -3.16 1.13
C ARG A 162 -11.59 -3.18 -0.35
N GLU A 163 -12.74 -2.67 -0.76
CA GLU A 163 -13.13 -2.59 -2.17
C GLU A 163 -12.12 -1.76 -2.98
N ALA A 164 -11.71 -0.60 -2.46
CA ALA A 164 -10.68 0.22 -3.09
C ALA A 164 -9.33 -0.50 -3.17
N ALA A 165 -8.95 -1.27 -2.14
CA ALA A 165 -7.72 -2.07 -2.17
C ALA A 165 -7.81 -3.27 -3.14
N GLU A 166 -8.99 -3.84 -3.35
CA GLU A 166 -9.23 -4.89 -4.34
C GLU A 166 -9.20 -4.33 -5.76
N TYR A 167 -9.76 -3.14 -5.98
CA TYR A 167 -9.68 -2.44 -7.26
C TYR A 167 -8.24 -2.26 -7.74
N LEU A 168 -7.30 -1.86 -6.88
CA LEU A 168 -5.91 -1.64 -7.28
C LEU A 168 -5.19 -2.90 -7.79
N LEU A 169 -5.77 -4.10 -7.61
CA LEU A 169 -5.22 -5.34 -8.18
C LEU A 169 -5.33 -5.40 -9.71
N VAL A 170 -6.04 -4.46 -10.35
CA VAL A 170 -6.04 -4.32 -11.82
C VAL A 170 -4.66 -3.91 -12.37
N PHE A 171 -3.82 -3.28 -11.55
CA PHE A 171 -2.49 -2.84 -11.94
C PHE A 171 -1.45 -3.95 -11.76
N LYS A 172 -0.63 -4.14 -12.79
CA LYS A 172 0.44 -5.13 -12.78
C LYS A 172 1.42 -4.92 -11.62
N GLU A 173 1.89 -6.00 -11.01
CA GLU A 173 2.77 -6.02 -9.82
C GLU A 173 2.18 -5.40 -8.53
N ILE A 174 0.92 -4.96 -8.54
CA ILE A 174 0.21 -4.57 -7.30
C ILE A 174 -0.49 -5.79 -6.70
N GLY A 175 0.13 -6.34 -5.66
CA GLY A 175 -0.48 -7.40 -4.85
C GLY A 175 -1.32 -6.85 -3.68
N PRO A 176 -2.04 -7.71 -2.94
CA PRO A 176 -2.90 -7.30 -1.83
C PRO A 176 -2.21 -6.47 -0.75
N LYS A 177 -0.91 -6.71 -0.51
CA LYS A 177 -0.12 -5.90 0.42
C LYS A 177 0.04 -4.47 -0.10
N GLN A 178 0.38 -4.34 -1.38
CA GLN A 178 0.71 -3.05 -1.98
C GLN A 178 -0.52 -2.19 -2.19
N SER A 179 -1.64 -2.77 -2.59
CA SER A 179 -2.87 -2.00 -2.73
C SER A 179 -3.27 -1.31 -1.43
N ARG A 180 -3.13 -1.99 -0.29
CA ARG A 180 -3.36 -1.38 1.03
C ARG A 180 -2.31 -0.31 1.38
N ASN A 181 -1.02 -0.59 1.10
CA ASN A 181 0.05 0.39 1.29
C ASN A 181 -0.19 1.68 0.48
N ILE A 182 -0.70 1.59 -0.75
CA ILE A 182 -0.97 2.74 -1.62
C ILE A 182 -1.97 3.68 -0.96
N TRP A 183 -3.12 3.16 -0.54
CA TRP A 183 -4.16 3.98 0.10
C TRP A 183 -3.72 4.54 1.46
N GLN A 184 -2.98 3.76 2.25
CA GLN A 184 -2.36 4.24 3.50
C GLN A 184 -1.28 5.29 3.26
N TYR A 185 -0.53 5.18 2.16
CA TYR A 185 0.48 6.17 1.81
C TYR A 185 -0.16 7.53 1.50
N LEU A 186 -1.37 7.53 0.96
CA LEU A 186 -2.19 8.73 0.72
C LEU A 186 -2.92 9.22 1.99
N GLY A 187 -2.95 8.42 3.06
CA GLY A 187 -3.66 8.75 4.30
C GLY A 187 -5.18 8.56 4.22
N LEU A 188 -5.65 7.78 3.24
CA LEU A 188 -7.07 7.64 2.91
C LEU A 188 -7.77 6.49 3.64
N THR A 189 -7.02 5.63 4.35
CA THR A 189 -7.54 4.44 5.02
C THR A 189 -7.18 4.40 6.50
N ARG A 190 -8.12 3.94 7.34
CA ARG A 190 -7.96 3.78 8.79
C ARG A 190 -8.07 2.33 9.24
N TYR A 191 -8.82 1.49 8.51
CA TYR A 191 -9.18 0.13 8.91
C TYR A 191 -8.52 -0.96 8.07
N ALA A 192 -8.25 -0.72 6.79
CA ALA A 192 -7.58 -1.66 5.89
C ALA A 192 -6.06 -1.66 6.10
N GLY A 193 -5.64 -2.23 7.22
CA GLY A 193 -4.24 -2.37 7.61
C GLY A 193 -3.42 -3.32 6.73
N VAL A 194 -2.12 -3.07 6.64
CA VAL A 194 -1.16 -3.92 5.93
C VAL A 194 -0.65 -4.99 6.89
N PHE A 195 -1.21 -6.20 6.80
CA PHE A 195 -0.70 -7.37 7.51
C PHE A 195 0.36 -8.06 6.66
N ASP A 196 1.63 -7.92 7.05
CA ASP A 196 2.72 -8.68 6.43
C ASP A 196 3.30 -9.72 7.38
N SER A 197 4.26 -10.50 6.89
CA SER A 197 4.88 -11.59 7.65
C SER A 197 5.48 -11.13 8.98
N ARG A 198 5.95 -9.89 9.08
CA ARG A 198 6.53 -9.34 10.32
C ARG A 198 5.44 -9.04 11.33
N VAL A 199 4.32 -8.45 10.90
CA VAL A 199 3.15 -8.24 11.76
C VAL A 199 2.60 -9.58 12.24
N THR A 200 2.46 -10.55 11.34
CA THR A 200 2.04 -11.91 11.68
C THR A 200 2.98 -12.57 12.69
N GLN A 201 4.30 -12.47 12.48
CA GLN A 201 5.29 -13.04 13.39
C GLN A 201 5.26 -12.36 14.75
N TRP A 202 5.09 -11.04 14.76
CA TRP A 202 4.96 -10.27 15.99
C TRP A 202 3.69 -10.67 16.76
N LEU A 203 2.53 -10.73 16.10
CA LEU A 203 1.27 -11.16 16.71
C LEU A 203 1.40 -12.56 17.34
N ARG A 204 2.03 -13.52 16.64
CA ARG A 204 2.29 -14.86 17.20
C ARG A 204 3.19 -14.87 18.43
N SER A 205 4.07 -13.87 18.56
CA SER A 205 5.00 -13.78 19.68
C SER A 205 4.42 -13.05 20.90
N GLN A 206 3.31 -12.33 20.73
CA GLN A 206 2.73 -11.47 21.77
C GLN A 206 1.32 -11.92 22.18
N LEU A 207 0.55 -12.48 21.25
CA LEU A 207 -0.78 -13.02 21.49
C LEU A 207 -0.67 -14.53 21.68
N SER A 208 -1.59 -15.10 22.46
CA SER A 208 -1.60 -16.54 22.77
C SER A 208 -1.55 -17.41 21.49
N SER A 209 -1.03 -18.64 21.64
CA SER A 209 -0.74 -19.59 20.55
C SER A 209 -1.94 -19.94 19.64
N ASP A 210 -3.15 -19.53 20.01
CA ASP A 210 -4.40 -19.87 19.32
C ASP A 210 -4.70 -18.94 18.15
N LEU A 211 -3.90 -17.89 17.93
CA LEU A 211 -3.87 -17.15 16.67
C LEU A 211 -3.26 -18.01 15.57
N VAL A 212 -4.07 -18.95 15.07
CA VAL A 212 -3.83 -19.64 13.81
C VAL A 212 -3.92 -18.59 12.71
N VAL A 213 -2.78 -17.95 12.43
CA VAL A 213 -2.66 -17.12 11.25
C VAL A 213 -2.66 -18.08 10.06
N LEU A 214 -3.85 -18.21 9.49
CA LEU A 214 -4.15 -18.92 8.26
C LEU A 214 -3.17 -18.44 7.19
N ASN A 215 -2.09 -19.20 6.98
CA ASN A 215 -1.28 -19.04 5.80
C ASN A 215 -2.06 -19.63 4.60
N ALA A 216 -1.67 -19.28 3.39
CA ALA A 216 -2.31 -19.79 2.19
C ALA A 216 -2.35 -21.33 2.16
N SER A 217 -1.37 -21.99 2.77
CA SER A 217 -1.29 -23.44 2.94
C SER A 217 -2.46 -24.01 3.76
N VAL A 218 -2.75 -23.44 4.94
CA VAL A 218 -3.85 -23.90 5.81
C VAL A 218 -5.22 -23.63 5.18
N LEU A 219 -5.34 -22.59 4.36
CA LEU A 219 -6.56 -22.30 3.58
C LEU A 219 -6.74 -23.22 2.36
N MET A 220 -5.65 -23.84 1.88
CA MET A 220 -5.67 -24.78 0.75
C MET A 220 -5.86 -26.23 1.22
N GLU A 221 -5.33 -26.61 2.39
CA GLU A 221 -5.54 -27.95 2.99
C GLU A 221 -7.01 -28.22 3.33
N ASN A 222 -7.79 -27.20 3.69
CA ASN A 222 -9.23 -27.33 3.95
C ASN A 222 -10.12 -27.43 2.69
N ARG A 223 -9.55 -27.45 1.48
CA ARG A 223 -10.32 -27.73 0.24
C ARG A 223 -10.32 -29.21 -0.17
N PHE A 224 -9.53 -30.07 0.50
CA PHE A 224 -9.37 -31.48 0.12
C PHE A 224 -9.52 -32.45 1.31
N ARG A 225 -10.57 -32.28 2.12
CA ARG A 225 -11.13 -33.41 2.87
C ARG A 225 -12.55 -33.69 2.37
N PRO A 226 -12.74 -34.60 1.40
CA PRO A 226 -14.03 -35.27 1.26
C PRO A 226 -14.30 -35.99 2.58
N GLY A 227 -15.54 -35.92 3.05
CA GLY A 227 -15.95 -36.39 4.37
C GLY A 227 -15.43 -37.80 4.68
N GLY A 228 -14.82 -37.94 5.86
CA GLY A 228 -14.72 -39.23 6.53
C GLY A 228 -16.07 -39.54 7.15
N MET A 229 -16.70 -40.62 6.67
CA MET A 229 -17.23 -41.62 7.61
C MET A 229 -16.05 -42.40 8.19
#